data_AF-A0A840DHA8-F1
#
_entry.id   AF-A0A840DHA8-F1
#
_cell.length_a   1.000
_cell.length_b   1.000
_cell.length_c   1.000
_cell.angle_alpha   90.00
_cell.angle_beta   90.00
_cell.angle_gamma   90.00
#
_symmetry.space_group_name_H-M   'P 1'
#
loop_
_entity.id
_entity.type
_entity.pdbx_description
1 polymer ?
#
loop_
_entity_poly.entity_id
_entity_poly.type
_entity_poly.pdbx_seq_one_letter_code
_entity_poly.pdbx_strand_id
1 'polypeptide(L)'
;MAIETLDLDKLAEKTGNLYETVAILSKRSRQVASDTRSELDDKLSYFEGFGPEMEDARMQEEQEKVSLEYEKQPEPTEVAIDEFLEDKIYYRKPDDE
;
A
#
# COMPACT_ATOMS: atom_id res chain seq x y z
N MET A 1 -2.35 -10.08 11.91
CA MET A 1 -1.02 -9.79 11.35
C MET A 1 0.01 -10.18 12.39
N ALA A 2 0.96 -11.06 12.05
CA ALA A 2 2.05 -11.41 12.96
C ALA A 2 3.09 -10.29 12.91
N ILE A 3 3.61 -9.85 14.05
CA ILE A 3 4.65 -8.82 14.09
C ILE A 3 5.99 -9.53 13.81
N GLU A 4 6.64 -9.16 12.71
CA GLU A 4 7.96 -9.67 12.34
C GLU A 4 9.05 -8.62 12.64
N THR A 5 10.21 -9.09 13.10
CA THR A 5 11.36 -8.23 13.34
C THR A 5 12.15 -8.04 12.05
N LEU A 6 12.53 -6.80 11.76
CA LEU A 6 13.34 -6.46 10.60
C LEU A 6 14.81 -6.31 11.00
N ASP A 7 15.69 -6.79 10.13
CA ASP A 7 17.13 -6.61 10.24
C ASP A 7 17.51 -5.23 9.67
N LEU A 8 17.85 -4.31 10.57
CA LEU A 8 18.16 -2.92 10.21
C LEU A 8 19.47 -2.80 9.43
N ASP A 9 20.43 -3.70 9.66
CA ASP A 9 21.73 -3.65 8.99
C ASP A 9 21.54 -3.99 7.50
N LYS A 10 20.76 -5.03 7.19
CA LYS A 10 20.41 -5.38 5.79
C LYS A 10 19.67 -4.25 5.07
N LEU A 11 18.80 -3.53 5.77
CA LEU A 11 18.08 -2.39 5.19
C LEU A 11 19.02 -1.18 4.95
N ALA A 12 19.98 -0.95 5.84
CA ALA A 12 20.96 0.12 5.69
C ALA A 12 22.02 -0.19 4.62
N GLU A 13 22.37 -1.45 4.38
CA GLU A 13 23.38 -1.87 3.39
C GLU A 13 23.07 -1.38 1.97
N LYS A 14 21.79 -1.35 1.56
CA LYS A 14 21.38 -0.93 0.21
C LYS A 14 21.59 0.56 -0.08
N THR A 15 21.51 1.41 0.93
CA THR A 15 21.68 2.89 0.78
C THR A 15 22.99 3.39 1.38
N GLY A 16 23.64 2.60 2.23
CA GLY A 16 24.76 3.01 3.07
C GLY A 16 24.36 3.90 4.25
N ASN A 17 23.07 4.21 4.44
CA ASN A 17 22.59 5.05 5.53
C ASN A 17 21.15 4.69 5.94
N LEU A 18 20.98 4.32 7.22
CA LEU A 18 19.67 3.95 7.76
C LEU A 18 18.60 5.05 7.59
N TYR A 19 18.93 6.32 7.81
CA TYR A 19 17.97 7.42 7.69
C TYR A 19 17.56 7.66 6.23
N GLU A 20 18.48 7.43 5.30
CA GLU A 20 18.18 7.47 3.87
C GLU A 20 17.20 6.35 3.50
N THR A 21 17.45 5.12 3.97
CA THR A 21 16.51 4.00 3.80
C THR A 21 15.13 4.33 4.38
N VAL A 22 15.06 4.87 5.60
CA VAL A 22 13.79 5.27 6.23
C VAL A 22 13.07 6.32 5.38
N ALA A 23 13.78 7.32 4.85
CA ALA A 23 13.18 8.34 4.01
C ALA A 23 12.62 7.77 2.68
N ILE A 24 13.35 6.83 2.06
CA ILE A 24 12.92 6.14 0.84
C ILE A 24 11.67 5.31 1.12
N LEU A 25 11.70 4.44 2.13
CA LEU A 25 10.57 3.60 2.53
C LEU A 25 9.35 4.43 2.91
N SER A 26 9.54 5.54 3.64
CA SER A 26 8.44 6.44 4.01
C SER A 26 7.79 7.10 2.79
N LYS A 27 8.56 7.42 1.74
CA LYS A 27 8.01 7.97 0.51
C LYS A 27 7.28 6.90 -0.29
N ARG A 28 7.86 5.70 -0.40
CA ARG A 28 7.24 4.59 -1.13
C ARG A 28 5.94 4.14 -0.47
N SER A 29 5.93 3.97 0.85
CA SER A 29 4.73 3.59 1.61
C SER A 29 3.57 4.56 1.38
N ARG A 30 3.84 5.87 1.28
CA ARG A 30 2.79 6.86 0.95
C ARG A 30 2.26 6.72 -0.48
N GLN A 31 3.10 6.35 -1.44
CA GLN A 31 2.66 6.08 -2.81
C GLN A 31 1.72 4.87 -2.82
N VAL A 32 2.16 3.75 -2.23
CA VAL A 32 1.34 2.54 -2.09
C VAL A 32 0.02 2.85 -1.41
N ALA A 33 0.02 3.58 -0.29
CA ALA A 33 -1.21 3.96 0.40
C ALA A 33 -2.16 4.81 -0.47
N SER A 34 -1.62 5.74 -1.26
CA SER A 34 -2.40 6.56 -2.18
C SER A 34 -3.00 5.73 -3.32
N ASP A 35 -2.21 4.81 -3.87
CA ASP A 35 -2.62 3.93 -4.97
C ASP A 35 -3.71 2.96 -4.48
N THR A 36 -3.49 2.28 -3.35
CA THR A 36 -4.49 1.38 -2.72
C THR A 36 -5.79 2.12 -2.42
N ARG A 37 -5.71 3.35 -1.90
CA ARG A 37 -6.90 4.16 -1.64
C ARG A 37 -7.64 4.50 -2.92
N SER A 38 -6.94 4.94 -3.97
CA SER A 38 -7.56 5.25 -5.26
C SER A 38 -8.26 4.02 -5.84
N GLU A 39 -7.62 2.85 -5.80
CA GLU A 39 -8.22 1.61 -6.29
C GLU A 39 -9.49 1.21 -5.50
N LEU A 40 -9.47 1.39 -4.18
CA LEU A 40 -10.64 1.13 -3.34
C LEU A 40 -11.79 2.11 -3.68
N ASP A 41 -11.48 3.40 -3.76
CA ASP A 41 -12.47 4.44 -4.09
C ASP A 41 -13.09 4.16 -5.48
N ASP A 42 -12.28 3.78 -6.47
CA ASP A 42 -12.76 3.41 -7.81
C ASP A 42 -13.71 2.20 -7.77
N LYS A 43 -13.38 1.16 -6.99
CA LYS A 43 -14.26 -0.02 -6.82
C LYS A 43 -15.55 0.32 -6.08
N LEU A 44 -15.49 1.19 -5.07
CA LEU A 44 -16.67 1.60 -4.31
C LEU A 44 -17.61 2.48 -5.15
N SER A 45 -17.07 3.29 -6.06
CA SER A 45 -17.86 4.14 -6.96
C SER A 45 -18.85 3.35 -7.83
N TYR A 46 -18.56 2.07 -8.11
CA TYR A 46 -19.45 1.18 -8.86
C TYR A 46 -20.81 1.00 -8.16
N PHE A 47 -20.85 1.04 -6.83
CA PHE A 47 -22.06 0.82 -6.05
C PHE A 47 -22.88 2.10 -5.84
N GLU A 48 -22.29 3.30 -6.01
CA GLU A 48 -22.96 4.58 -5.76
C GLU A 48 -24.01 4.97 -6.83
N GLY A 49 -24.00 4.30 -7.99
CA GLY A 49 -24.86 4.63 -9.13
C GLY A 49 -26.27 4.01 -9.12
N PHE A 50 -26.57 3.14 -8.16
CA PHE A 50 -27.84 2.40 -8.13
C PHE A 50 -28.91 3.15 -7.32
N GLY A 51 -30.12 3.28 -7.88
CA GLY A 51 -31.23 3.96 -7.20
C GLY A 51 -31.71 3.20 -5.94
N PRO A 52 -32.40 3.88 -5.01
CA PRO A 52 -32.73 3.37 -3.67
C PRO A 52 -33.69 2.15 -3.65
N GLU A 53 -34.31 1.80 -4.79
CA GLU A 53 -35.15 0.60 -4.94
C GLU A 53 -34.37 -0.63 -5.46
N MET A 54 -33.07 -0.47 -5.78
CA MET A 54 -32.16 -1.49 -6.31
C MET A 54 -30.82 -1.59 -5.53
N GLU A 55 -30.78 -1.17 -4.26
CA GLU A 55 -29.80 -1.77 -3.34
C GLU A 55 -30.24 -3.21 -3.03
N ASP A 56 -30.03 -4.09 -4.02
CA ASP A 56 -30.21 -5.53 -3.92
C ASP A 56 -29.26 -6.03 -2.81
N ALA A 57 -29.74 -6.88 -1.89
CA ALA A 57 -28.92 -7.43 -0.80
C ALA A 57 -27.58 -8.02 -1.30
N ARG A 58 -27.57 -8.49 -2.56
CA ARG A 58 -26.36 -8.98 -3.24
C ARG A 58 -25.29 -7.90 -3.46
N MET A 59 -25.67 -6.65 -3.74
CA MET A 59 -24.71 -5.55 -3.91
C MET A 59 -24.10 -5.15 -2.57
N GLN A 60 -24.87 -5.18 -1.48
CA GLN A 60 -24.37 -4.91 -0.14
C GLN A 60 -23.38 -6.00 0.31
N GLU A 61 -23.69 -7.28 0.05
CA GLU A 61 -22.76 -8.39 0.30
C GLU A 61 -21.45 -8.24 -0.51
N GLU A 62 -21.55 -7.77 -1.76
CA GLU A 62 -20.38 -7.55 -2.62
C GLU A 62 -19.52 -6.36 -2.14
N GLN A 63 -20.15 -5.26 -1.71
CA GLN A 63 -19.46 -4.13 -1.11
C GLN A 63 -18.73 -4.52 0.18
N GLU A 64 -19.39 -5.26 1.08
CA GLU A 64 -18.78 -5.78 2.32
C GLU A 64 -17.57 -6.67 1.99
N LYS A 65 -17.71 -7.55 0.99
CA LYS A 65 -16.63 -8.42 0.55
C LYS A 65 -15.42 -7.62 0.04
N VAL A 66 -15.65 -6.57 -0.76
CA VAL A 66 -14.57 -5.67 -1.21
C VAL A 66 -13.87 -5.04 -0.01
N SER A 67 -14.62 -4.51 0.97
CA SER A 67 -14.01 -3.92 2.18
C SER A 67 -13.16 -4.94 2.96
N LEU A 68 -13.66 -6.16 3.15
CA LEU A 68 -12.94 -7.24 3.85
C LEU A 68 -11.69 -7.72 3.10
N GLU A 69 -11.67 -7.63 1.77
CA GLU A 69 -10.47 -7.94 0.99
C GLU A 69 -9.37 -6.91 1.21
N TYR A 70 -9.70 -5.62 1.23
CA TYR A 70 -8.73 -4.54 1.49
C TYR A 70 -8.26 -4.53 2.95
N GLU A 71 -9.10 -4.90 3.92
CA GLU A 71 -8.68 -5.04 5.32
C GLU A 71 -7.62 -6.14 5.52
N LYS A 72 -7.63 -7.17 4.65
CA LYS A 72 -6.65 -8.27 4.70
C LYS A 72 -5.37 -7.97 3.93
N GLN A 73 -5.31 -6.88 3.18
CA GLN A 73 -4.10 -6.51 2.45
C GLN A 73 -2.97 -6.13 3.43
N PRO A 74 -1.71 -6.36 3.03
CA PRO A 74 -0.57 -5.92 3.83
C PRO A 74 -0.57 -4.40 3.99
N GLU A 75 -0.05 -3.93 5.12
CA GLU A 75 0.09 -2.49 5.36
C GLU A 75 1.03 -1.88 4.30
N PRO A 76 0.80 -0.63 3.85
CA PRO A 76 1.65 0.00 2.84
C PRO A 76 3.13 0.08 3.22
N THR A 77 3.46 0.06 4.51
CA THR A 77 4.84 -0.01 5.00
C THR A 77 5.49 -1.36 4.75
N GLU A 78 4.74 -2.46 4.88
CA GLU A 78 5.22 -3.82 4.65
C GLU A 78 5.50 -4.02 3.17
N VAL A 79 4.57 -3.61 2.30
CA VAL A 79 4.76 -3.63 0.84
C VAL A 79 6.00 -2.83 0.43
N ALA A 80 6.19 -1.63 1.00
CA ALA A 80 7.34 -0.81 0.67
C ALA A 80 8.68 -1.45 1.11
N ILE A 81 8.70 -2.17 2.24
CA ILE A 81 9.87 -2.89 2.72
C ILE A 81 10.20 -4.05 1.77
N ASP A 82 9.20 -4.84 1.39
CA ASP A 82 9.38 -5.98 0.48
C ASP A 82 9.89 -5.53 -0.89
N GLU A 83 9.26 -4.51 -1.48
CA GLU A 83 9.70 -3.94 -2.76
C GLU A 83 11.12 -3.36 -2.69
N PHE A 84 11.52 -2.80 -1.55
CA PHE A 84 12.87 -2.30 -1.32
C PHE A 84 13.88 -3.44 -1.24
N LEU A 85 13.55 -4.52 -0.53
CA LEU A 85 14.40 -5.70 -0.39
C LEU A 85 14.58 -6.41 -1.73
N GLU A 86 13.54 -6.44 -2.55
CA GLU A 86 13.51 -7.06 -3.89
C GLU A 86 14.07 -6.16 -5.02
N ASP A 87 14.65 -4.99 -4.70
CA ASP A 87 15.21 -4.04 -5.68
C ASP A 87 14.20 -3.56 -6.74
N LYS A 88 12.92 -3.48 -6.37
CA LYS A 88 11.83 -2.99 -7.23
C LYS A 88 11.65 -1.48 -7.18
N ILE A 89 12.32 -0.80 -6.25
CA ILE A 89 12.19 0.65 -6.04
C ILE A 89 13.41 1.36 -6.62
N TYR A 90 13.16 2.27 -7.55
CA TYR A 90 14.16 3.26 -7.96
C TYR A 90 14.06 4.50 -7.08
N TYR A 91 15.20 4.96 -6.57
CA TYR A 91 15.33 6.21 -5.83
C TYR A 91 16.60 6.93 -6.27
N ARG A 92 16.55 8.26 -6.17
CA ARG A 92 17.69 9.13 -6.49
C ARG A 92 17.73 10.33 -5.54
N LYS A 93 18.92 10.88 -5.33
CA LYS A 93 19.06 12.19 -4.69
C LYS A 93 18.79 13.27 -5.72
N PRO A 94 18.19 14.41 -5.34
CA PRO A 94 17.95 15.51 -6.27
C PRO A 94 19.23 16.06 -6.90
N ASP A 95 20.35 15.94 -6.18
CA ASP A 95 21.67 16.43 -6.59
C ASP A 95 22.46 15.43 -7.44
N ASP A 96 21.99 14.17 -7.52
CA ASP A 96 22.53 13.15 -8.43
C ASP A 96 21.71 13.23 -9.74
N GLU A 97 22.36 13.55 -10.87
CA GLU A 97 21.73 13.80 -12.19
C GLU A 97 20.71 12.72 -12.61
#